data_AF-A0A1Y3NW35-F1
#
_entry.id   AF-A0A1Y3NW35-F1
#
_cell.length_a   1.000
_cell.length_b   1.000
_cell.length_c   1.000
_cell.angle_alpha   90.00
_cell.angle_beta   90.00
_cell.angle_gamma   90.00
#
_symmetry.space_group_name_H-M   'P 1'
#
loop_
_entity.id
_entity.type
_entity.pdbx_description
1 polymer ?
#
loop_
_entity_poly.entity_id
_entity_poly.type
_entity_poly.pdbx_seq_one_letter_code
_entity_poly.pdbx_strand_id
1 'polypeptide(L)'
;IIGNNKNTTNKQTIGESPNSKDNDVASKLAKLDNSMIESLQESEFEEFASNITNFNNGTQSADETVRNIGQIIKNRNLFIQMRTLIYKALAENTFSINSVSQSSIKVK
;
A
#
# COMPACT_ATOMS: atom_id res chain seq x y z
N ILE A 1 -26.14 40.09 -19.52
CA ILE A 1 -24.69 40.38 -19.50
C ILE A 1 -24.25 40.27 -18.04
N ILE A 2 -23.62 39.14 -17.67
CA ILE A 2 -22.23 39.02 -17.15
C ILE A 2 -22.00 39.88 -15.90
N GLY A 3 -21.54 39.40 -14.73
CA GLY A 3 -21.00 38.10 -14.32
C GLY A 3 -20.32 38.22 -12.95
N ASN A 4 -19.92 37.05 -12.41
CA ASN A 4 -18.76 36.74 -11.54
C ASN A 4 -18.55 37.59 -10.26
N ASN A 5 -18.19 37.04 -9.09
CA ASN A 5 -16.92 36.33 -8.92
C ASN A 5 -16.85 35.62 -7.56
N LYS A 6 -16.04 34.57 -7.54
CA LYS A 6 -15.90 33.54 -6.53
C LYS A 6 -14.89 33.93 -5.44
N ASN A 7 -15.25 33.48 -4.25
CA ASN A 7 -14.46 33.09 -3.08
C ASN A 7 -12.91 33.19 -3.20
N THR A 8 -12.37 34.04 -2.34
CA THR A 8 -10.99 34.20 -1.91
C THR A 8 -10.30 32.85 -1.64
N THR A 9 -9.32 32.49 -2.47
CA THR A 9 -8.41 31.38 -2.20
C THR A 9 -7.18 31.93 -1.49
N ASN A 10 -7.02 31.58 -0.22
CA ASN A 10 -5.85 31.90 0.57
C ASN A 10 -4.66 31.07 0.07
N LYS A 11 -3.58 31.79 -0.24
CA LYS A 11 -2.33 31.29 -0.80
C LYS A 11 -1.55 30.55 0.29
N GLN A 12 -1.58 29.22 0.28
CA GLN A 12 -0.71 28.42 1.13
C GLN A 12 0.67 28.32 0.48
N THR A 13 1.61 28.99 1.13
CA THR A 13 3.04 28.99 0.87
C THR A 13 3.58 27.57 0.89
N ILE A 14 4.23 27.18 -0.21
CA ILE A 14 4.86 25.87 -0.40
C ILE A 14 6.16 25.91 0.41
N GLY A 15 6.11 25.37 1.62
CA GLY A 15 7.31 25.00 2.36
C GLY A 15 7.84 23.70 1.79
N GLU A 16 9.07 23.72 1.31
CA GLU A 16 9.85 22.54 0.96
C GLU A 16 9.92 21.60 2.18
N SER A 17 9.31 20.42 2.06
CA SER A 17 9.48 19.32 3.01
C SER A 17 10.25 18.18 2.33
N PRO A 18 11.35 17.70 2.95
CA PRO A 18 12.22 16.67 2.39
C PRO A 18 11.74 15.27 2.78
N ASN A 19 11.36 14.43 1.81
CA ASN A 19 11.67 12.98 1.83
C ASN A 19 11.19 12.29 0.55
N SER A 20 12.10 12.00 -0.37
CA SER A 20 11.80 11.31 -1.62
C SER A 20 11.65 9.79 -1.47
N LYS A 21 11.48 9.25 -0.26
CA LYS A 21 11.47 7.79 -0.02
C LYS A 21 10.09 7.14 -0.09
N ASP A 22 9.03 7.91 0.11
CA ASP A 22 7.66 7.37 0.06
C ASP A 22 7.16 7.18 -1.38
N ASN A 23 7.63 8.01 -2.32
CA ASN A 23 7.33 7.89 -3.75
C ASN A 23 8.01 6.70 -4.44
N ASP A 24 9.13 6.21 -3.89
CA ASP A 24 9.82 5.04 -4.44
C ASP A 24 9.04 3.75 -4.19
N VAL A 25 8.34 3.66 -3.06
CA VAL A 25 7.57 2.46 -2.70
C VAL A 25 6.31 2.37 -3.56
N ALA A 26 5.56 3.48 -3.66
CA ALA A 26 4.35 3.55 -4.48
C ALA A 26 4.64 3.31 -5.98
N SER A 27 5.74 3.89 -6.50
CA SER A 27 6.13 3.68 -7.91
C SER A 27 6.67 2.27 -8.18
N LYS A 28 7.31 1.61 -7.21
CA LYS A 28 7.70 0.20 -7.31
C LYS A 28 6.48 -0.72 -7.27
N LEU A 29 5.51 -0.44 -6.40
CA LEU A 29 4.22 -1.14 -6.34
C LEU A 29 3.48 -1.04 -7.67
N ALA A 30 3.30 0.17 -8.21
CA ALA A 30 2.60 0.36 -9.49
C ALA A 30 3.29 -0.33 -10.69
N LYS A 31 4.64 -0.36 -10.70
CA LYS A 31 5.39 -1.10 -11.72
C LYS A 31 5.25 -2.61 -11.56
N LEU A 32 5.16 -3.08 -10.32
CA LEU A 32 4.94 -4.48 -10.01
C LEU A 32 3.54 -4.92 -10.46
N ASP A 33 2.52 -4.10 -10.18
CA ASP A 33 1.13 -4.34 -10.57
C ASP A 33 0.99 -4.52 -12.08
N ASN A 34 1.59 -3.62 -12.88
CA ASN A 34 1.54 -3.74 -14.35
C ASN A 34 2.24 -5.01 -14.86
N SER A 35 3.44 -5.31 -14.36
CA SER A 35 4.19 -6.51 -14.77
C SER A 35 3.52 -7.81 -14.37
N MET A 36 2.72 -7.76 -13.30
CA MET A 36 1.96 -8.89 -12.79
C MET A 36 0.72 -9.15 -13.64
N ILE A 37 -0.05 -8.10 -13.92
CA ILE A 37 -1.26 -8.15 -14.76
C ILE A 37 -0.93 -8.74 -16.14
N GLU A 38 0.20 -8.38 -16.73
CA GLU A 38 0.62 -8.90 -18.05
C GLU A 38 1.06 -10.38 -18.01
N SER A 39 1.40 -10.91 -16.83
CA SER A 39 1.98 -12.25 -16.68
C SER A 39 0.99 -13.33 -16.24
N LEU A 40 -0.21 -12.93 -15.77
CA LEU A 40 -1.22 -13.82 -15.23
C LEU A 40 -2.39 -13.98 -16.21
N GLN A 41 -2.98 -15.17 -16.25
CA GLN A 41 -4.30 -15.33 -16.86
C GLN A 41 -5.38 -14.63 -16.02
N GLU A 42 -6.53 -14.32 -16.61
CA GLU A 42 -7.63 -13.63 -15.93
C GLU A 42 -8.05 -14.34 -14.63
N SER A 43 -8.19 -15.66 -14.66
CA SER A 43 -8.52 -16.47 -13.47
C SER A 43 -7.42 -16.45 -12.39
N GLU A 44 -6.16 -16.42 -12.80
CA GLU A 44 -5.01 -16.34 -11.90
C GLU A 44 -4.93 -14.95 -11.24
N PHE A 45 -5.28 -13.90 -12.00
CA PHE A 45 -5.37 -12.54 -11.49
C PHE A 45 -6.51 -12.37 -10.48
N GLU A 46 -7.69 -12.93 -10.74
CA GLU A 46 -8.81 -12.92 -9.79
C GLU A 46 -8.45 -13.60 -8.46
N GLU A 47 -7.81 -14.77 -8.53
CA GLU A 47 -7.36 -15.50 -7.35
C GLU A 47 -6.28 -14.69 -6.59
N PHE A 48 -5.37 -14.05 -7.31
CA PHE A 48 -4.37 -13.17 -6.72
C PHE A 48 -5.02 -11.98 -5.98
N ALA A 49 -5.93 -11.26 -6.65
CA ALA A 49 -6.62 -10.10 -6.09
C ALA A 49 -7.45 -10.47 -4.85
N SER A 50 -8.08 -11.65 -4.86
CA SER A 50 -8.80 -12.20 -3.70
C SER A 50 -7.87 -12.40 -2.50
N ASN A 51 -6.71 -13.02 -2.69
CA ASN A 51 -5.72 -13.22 -1.62
C ASN A 51 -5.21 -11.89 -1.03
N ILE A 52 -4.97 -10.88 -1.87
CA ILE A 52 -4.56 -9.55 -1.40
C ILE A 52 -5.69 -8.84 -0.64
N THR A 53 -6.93 -8.97 -1.11
CA THR A 53 -8.10 -8.39 -0.44
C THR A 53 -8.30 -9.01 0.94
N ASN A 54 -8.18 -10.33 1.06
CA ASN A 54 -8.27 -11.02 2.34
C ASN A 54 -7.14 -10.63 3.31
N PHE A 55 -5.91 -10.47 2.80
CA PHE A 55 -4.79 -9.94 3.57
C PHE A 55 -5.08 -8.53 4.12
N ASN A 56 -5.55 -7.62 3.24
CA ASN A 56 -5.86 -6.23 3.63
C ASN A 56 -7.01 -6.15 4.65
N ASN A 57 -7.98 -7.06 4.56
CA ASN A 57 -9.10 -7.16 5.52
C ASN A 57 -8.69 -7.84 6.84
N GLY A 58 -7.46 -8.34 6.95
CA GLY A 58 -6.98 -9.08 8.12
C GLY A 58 -7.64 -10.46 8.28
N THR A 59 -8.33 -10.96 7.26
CA THR A 59 -8.97 -12.29 7.27
C THR A 59 -7.99 -13.41 6.89
N GLN A 60 -6.83 -13.05 6.34
CA GLN A 60 -5.75 -13.98 5.94
C GLN A 60 -4.41 -13.50 6.48
N SER A 61 -3.60 -14.43 7.00
CA SER A 61 -2.27 -14.11 7.53
C SER A 61 -1.26 -13.85 6.42
N ALA A 62 -0.19 -13.09 6.69
CA ALA A 62 0.88 -12.85 5.71
C ALA A 62 1.51 -14.14 5.17
N ASP A 63 1.76 -15.13 6.03
CA ASP A 63 2.34 -16.42 5.63
C ASP A 63 1.40 -17.19 4.69
N GLU A 64 0.09 -17.17 5.00
CA GLU A 64 -0.94 -17.79 4.17
C GLU A 64 -1.08 -17.07 2.82
N THR A 65 -1.07 -15.74 2.81
CA THR A 65 -1.06 -14.93 1.57
C THR A 65 0.15 -15.27 0.71
N VAL A 66 1.36 -15.30 1.29
CA VAL A 66 2.60 -15.63 0.57
C VAL A 66 2.53 -17.05 -0.01
N ARG A 67 2.00 -18.02 0.75
CA ARG A 67 1.85 -19.40 0.26
C ARG A 67 0.92 -19.47 -0.95
N ASN A 68 -0.23 -18.81 -0.89
CA ASN A 68 -1.23 -18.87 -1.94
C ASN A 68 -0.78 -18.15 -3.21
N ILE A 69 -0.22 -16.94 -3.10
CA ILE A 69 0.32 -16.24 -4.28
C ILE A 69 1.52 -16.97 -4.89
N GLY A 70 2.24 -17.79 -4.11
CA GLY A 70 3.34 -18.62 -4.60
C GLY A 70 2.90 -19.74 -5.54
N GLN A 71 1.61 -20.12 -5.52
CA GLN A 71 1.04 -21.06 -6.50
C GLN A 71 0.64 -20.37 -7.80
N ILE A 72 0.37 -19.06 -7.74
CA ILE A 72 -0.13 -18.25 -8.86
C ILE A 72 1.04 -17.60 -9.63
N ILE A 73 1.98 -17.00 -8.91
CA ILE A 73 3.09 -16.24 -9.47
C ILE A 73 4.24 -17.19 -9.84
N LYS A 74 4.28 -17.61 -11.09
CA LYS A 74 5.34 -18.49 -11.63
C LYS A 74 6.70 -17.78 -11.74
N ASN A 75 6.71 -16.46 -11.91
CA ASN A 75 7.94 -15.68 -11.99
C ASN A 75 8.56 -15.50 -10.60
N ARG A 76 9.72 -16.13 -10.36
CA ARG A 76 10.43 -16.08 -9.08
C ARG A 76 10.76 -14.66 -8.61
N ASN A 77 11.16 -13.77 -9.51
CA ASN A 77 11.53 -12.39 -9.15
C ASN A 77 10.30 -11.58 -8.73
N LEU A 78 9.18 -11.78 -9.43
CA LEU A 78 7.90 -11.16 -9.07
C LEU A 78 7.40 -11.69 -7.72
N PHE A 79 7.50 -13.00 -7.49
CA PHE A 79 7.14 -13.62 -6.22
C PHE A 79 7.95 -13.07 -5.04
N ILE A 80 9.28 -12.97 -5.19
CA ILE A 80 10.15 -12.42 -4.13
C ILE A 80 9.75 -10.98 -3.79
N GLN A 81 9.47 -10.15 -4.80
CA GLN A 81 9.04 -8.76 -4.59
C GLN A 81 7.69 -8.69 -3.85
N MET A 82 6.70 -9.48 -4.27
CA MET A 82 5.40 -9.54 -3.61
C MET A 82 5.50 -10.01 -2.17
N ARG A 83 6.29 -11.05 -1.90
CA ARG A 83 6.56 -11.54 -0.55
C ARG A 83 7.14 -10.44 0.34
N THR A 84 8.13 -9.70 -0.16
CA THR A 84 8.74 -8.58 0.57
C THR A 84 7.71 -7.49 0.88
N LEU A 85 6.84 -7.16 -0.07
CA LEU A 85 5.80 -6.15 0.13
C LEU A 85 4.75 -6.58 1.17
N ILE A 86 4.30 -7.84 1.16
CA ILE A 86 3.33 -8.35 2.12
C ILE A 86 3.88 -8.28 3.54
N TYR A 87 5.10 -8.77 3.79
CA TYR A 87 5.70 -8.69 5.12
C TYR A 87 6.02 -7.25 5.54
N LYS A 88 6.40 -6.40 4.58
CA LYS A 88 6.59 -4.97 4.86
C LYS A 88 5.28 -4.30 5.29
N ALA A 89 4.20 -4.54 4.56
CA ALA A 89 2.87 -4.03 4.90
C ALA A 89 2.40 -4.54 6.26
N LEU A 90 2.66 -5.82 6.59
CA LEU A 90 2.37 -6.37 7.92
C LEU A 90 3.15 -5.63 9.01
N ALA A 91 4.46 -5.45 8.83
CA ALA A 91 5.30 -4.74 9.78
C ALA A 91 4.82 -3.28 9.96
N GLU A 92 4.57 -2.55 8.87
CA GLU A 92 4.09 -1.16 8.91
C GLU A 92 2.71 -1.03 9.56
N ASN A 93 1.82 -2.00 9.35
CA ASN A 93 0.54 -2.06 10.06
C ASN A 93 0.74 -2.25 11.57
N THR A 94 1.64 -3.16 11.98
CA THR A 94 1.98 -3.31 13.41
C THR A 94 2.66 -2.07 14.02
N PHE A 95 3.43 -1.31 13.24
CA PHE A 95 4.03 -0.05 13.67
C PHE A 95 3.00 1.07 13.84
N SER A 96 1.98 1.11 12.98
CA SER A 96 0.89 2.10 13.06
C SER A 96 0.06 1.94 14.34
N ILE A 97 -0.24 0.70 14.75
CA ILE A 97 -1.01 0.39 15.96
C ILE A 97 -0.22 0.73 17.25
N ASN A 98 1.11 0.56 17.23
CA ASN A 98 1.97 0.83 18.39
C ASN A 98 2.30 2.33 18.60
N SER A 99 1.98 3.20 17.64
CA SER A 99 2.26 4.64 17.73
C SER A 99 1.21 5.47 18.48
N VAL A 100 0.07 4.88 18.87
CA VAL A 100 -1.05 5.60 19.56
C VAL A 100 -1.11 5.30 21.07
N SER A 101 -0.07 4.71 21.66
CA SER A 101 -0.05 4.39 23.10
C SER A 101 1.11 5.05 23.85
N GLN A 102 1.36 6.35 23.66
CA GLN A 102 2.03 7.16 24.69
C GLN A 102 1.63 8.64 24.64
N SER A 103 0.57 8.98 25.37
CA SER A 103 0.54 10.26 26.10
C SER A 103 -0.16 10.04 27.43
N SER A 104 0.56 9.44 28.38
CA SER A 104 0.17 9.45 29.77
C SER A 104 0.52 10.80 30.41
N ILE A 105 -0.46 11.35 31.15
CA ILE A 105 -0.33 12.18 32.37
C ILE A 105 -0.12 13.69 32.11
N LYS A 106 -0.92 14.60 32.68
CA LYS A 106 -1.09 14.79 34.13
C LYS A 106 -2.44 15.43 34.50
N VAL A 107 -3.25 14.75 35.29
CA VAL A 107 -4.37 15.35 36.02
C VAL A 107 -3.76 16.19 37.15
N LYS A 108 -4.19 17.44 37.29
CA LYS A 108 -3.79 18.35 38.36
C LYS A 108 -5.00 18.70 39.21
#